data_AF-A0A935YUD3-F1
#
_entry.id   AF-A0A935YUD3-F1
#
_cell.length_a   1.000
_cell.length_b   1.000
_cell.length_c   1.000
_cell.angle_alpha   90.00
_cell.angle_beta   90.00
_cell.angle_gamma   90.00
#
_symmetry.space_group_name_H-M   'P 1'
#
loop_
_entity.id
_entity.type
_entity.pdbx_description
1 polymer ?
#
loop_
_entity_poly.entity_id
_entity_poly.type
_entity_poly.pdbx_seq_one_letter_code
_entity_poly.pdbx_strand_id
1 'polypeptide(L)'
;MDTTVQPKAVTFPTDVGLMRKAITSLVDLAKRNNIDLRQTYERVVKRAAIKSGRYRHAKQMKRAKREEKFIRTRLGRVIRDISRKIQGNDALKDIFAGDLLKAFTAQHQQRHSKEKSIHGMRQKQNALVKAKHISLMSLAAKCR
;
A
#
# COMPACT_ATOMS: atom_id res chain seq x y z
N MET A 1 -15.65 -39.42 -3.75
CA MET A 1 -15.13 -38.49 -2.72
C MET A 1 -14.64 -37.24 -3.44
N ASP A 2 -15.54 -36.30 -3.73
CA ASP A 2 -15.19 -35.05 -4.41
C ASP A 2 -14.56 -34.08 -3.40
N THR A 3 -13.28 -33.77 -3.57
CA THR A 3 -12.60 -32.75 -2.78
C THR A 3 -12.74 -31.40 -3.48
N THR A 4 -13.75 -30.63 -3.09
CA THR A 4 -13.84 -29.22 -3.45
C THR A 4 -12.72 -28.45 -2.74
N VAL A 5 -11.61 -28.25 -3.46
CA VAL A 5 -10.48 -27.45 -2.99
C VAL A 5 -10.93 -26.00 -2.84
N GLN A 6 -10.98 -25.52 -1.59
CA GLN A 6 -11.20 -24.10 -1.32
C GLN A 6 -10.00 -23.28 -1.81
N PRO A 7 -10.22 -22.10 -2.43
CA PRO A 7 -9.11 -21.26 -2.89
C PRO A 7 -8.32 -20.74 -1.69
N LYS A 8 -7.15 -21.34 -1.44
CA LYS A 8 -6.19 -20.89 -0.43
C LYS A 8 -5.34 -19.74 -0.98
N ALA A 9 -6.00 -18.66 -1.39
CA ALA A 9 -5.39 -17.39 -1.75
C ALA A 9 -5.77 -16.28 -0.77
N VAL A 10 -6.06 -16.62 0.50
CA VAL A 10 -6.31 -15.62 1.54
C VAL A 10 -4.96 -15.04 1.99
N THR A 11 -4.47 -14.08 1.21
CA THR A 11 -3.26 -13.32 1.51
C THR A 11 -3.50 -12.55 2.81
N PHE A 12 -2.65 -12.76 3.83
CA PHE A 12 -2.80 -12.04 5.09
C PHE A 12 -2.59 -10.53 4.84
N PRO A 13 -3.38 -9.67 5.49
CA PRO A 13 -3.44 -8.23 5.22
C PRO A 13 -2.15 -7.46 5.52
N THR A 14 -1.22 -8.06 6.27
CA THR A 14 0.08 -7.47 6.62
C THR A 14 1.19 -8.13 5.84
N ASP A 15 1.01 -8.28 4.53
CA ASP A 15 2.08 -8.81 3.70
C ASP A 15 2.94 -7.67 3.15
N VAL A 16 4.21 -7.71 3.53
CA VAL A 16 5.26 -6.84 3.01
C VAL A 16 5.33 -6.91 1.48
N GLY A 17 4.96 -8.05 0.90
CA GLY A 17 4.80 -8.23 -0.53
C GLY A 17 3.79 -7.26 -1.15
N LEU A 18 2.66 -7.00 -0.49
CA LEU A 18 1.62 -6.09 -1.00
C LEU A 18 2.10 -4.64 -1.02
N MET A 19 2.73 -4.19 0.06
CA MET A 19 3.31 -2.84 0.13
C MET A 19 4.44 -2.66 -0.89
N ARG A 20 5.30 -3.67 -1.07
CA ARG A 20 6.34 -3.64 -2.11
C ARG A 20 5.76 -3.56 -3.52
N LYS A 21 4.75 -4.38 -3.81
CA LYS A 21 4.04 -4.35 -5.10
C LYS A 21 3.43 -2.97 -5.35
N ALA A 22 2.74 -2.41 -4.36
CA ALA A 22 2.17 -1.06 -4.46
C ALA A 22 3.22 0.01 -4.78
N ILE A 23 4.39 0.00 -4.11
CA ILE A 23 5.48 0.93 -4.42
C ILE A 23 5.97 0.73 -5.86
N THR A 24 6.17 -0.52 -6.29
CA THR A 24 6.67 -0.83 -7.63
C THR A 24 5.68 -0.33 -8.70
N SER A 25 4.39 -0.65 -8.54
CA SER A 25 3.34 -0.18 -9.45
C SER A 25 3.24 1.34 -9.53
N LEU A 26 3.32 2.05 -8.39
CA LEU A 26 3.29 3.51 -8.36
C LEU A 26 4.51 4.13 -9.06
N VAL A 27 5.69 3.55 -8.88
CA VAL A 27 6.91 4.04 -9.53
C VAL A 27 6.86 3.78 -11.04
N ASP A 28 6.38 2.61 -11.47
CA ASP A 28 6.24 2.31 -12.90
C ASP A 28 5.16 3.17 -13.57
N LEU A 29 4.08 3.50 -12.85
CA LEU A 29 3.08 4.45 -13.33
C LEU A 29 3.68 5.88 -13.45
N ALA A 30 4.47 6.31 -12.46
CA ALA A 30 5.15 7.59 -12.50
C ALA A 30 6.13 7.69 -13.69
N LYS A 31 6.94 6.65 -13.93
CA LYS A 31 7.84 6.57 -15.10
C LYS A 31 7.06 6.70 -16.42
N ARG A 32 5.94 5.99 -16.56
CA ARG A 32 5.09 6.03 -17.78
C ARG A 32 4.49 7.41 -18.04
N ASN A 33 4.23 8.19 -16.99
CA ASN A 33 3.64 9.53 -17.11
C ASN A 33 4.69 10.65 -16.98
N ASN A 34 5.98 10.33 -17.12
CA ASN A 34 7.11 11.27 -17.01
C ASN A 34 7.08 12.12 -15.74
N ILE A 35 6.55 11.58 -14.64
CA ILE A 35 6.60 12.22 -13.33
C ILE A 35 7.93 11.86 -12.70
N ASP A 36 8.83 12.84 -12.62
CA ASP A 36 10.04 12.69 -11.83
C ASP A 36 9.65 12.41 -10.37
N LEU A 37 10.28 11.46 -9.69
CA LEU A 37 10.06 11.16 -8.27
C LEU A 37 11.34 11.45 -7.52
N ARG A 38 11.24 12.09 -6.34
CA ARG A 38 12.45 12.46 -5.57
C ARG A 38 13.35 11.24 -5.33
N GLN A 39 12.75 10.08 -5.05
CA GLN A 39 13.43 8.78 -4.94
C GLN A 39 12.46 7.65 -5.27
N THR A 40 12.91 6.64 -6.01
CA THR A 40 12.09 5.47 -6.40
C THR A 40 11.96 4.41 -5.30
N TYR A 41 12.83 4.40 -4.27
CA TYR A 41 12.85 3.49 -3.12
C TYR A 41 12.80 1.96 -3.40
N GLU A 42 12.66 1.51 -4.65
CA GLU A 42 12.46 0.11 -5.06
C GLU A 42 13.52 -0.82 -4.46
N ARG A 43 14.80 -0.45 -4.61
CA ARG A 43 15.95 -1.25 -4.15
C ARG A 43 15.93 -1.43 -2.63
N VAL A 44 15.64 -0.36 -1.89
CA VAL A 44 15.67 -0.38 -0.42
C VAL A 44 14.48 -1.16 0.12
N VAL A 45 13.29 -0.97 -0.46
CA VAL A 45 12.08 -1.70 -0.10
C VAL A 45 12.24 -3.20 -0.39
N LYS A 46 12.85 -3.58 -1.53
CA LYS A 46 13.14 -4.98 -1.86
C LYS A 46 14.04 -5.63 -0.80
N ARG A 47 15.11 -4.95 -0.39
CA ARG A 47 16.02 -5.44 0.67
C ARG A 47 15.31 -5.58 2.01
N ALA A 48 14.55 -4.56 2.42
CA ALA A 48 13.77 -4.59 3.66
C ALA A 48 12.72 -5.73 3.65
N ALA A 49 12.11 -5.99 2.49
CA ALA A 49 11.16 -7.08 2.34
C ALA A 49 11.80 -8.45 2.57
N ILE A 50 12.95 -8.70 1.95
CA ILE A 50 13.71 -9.94 2.16
C ILE A 50 14.12 -10.09 3.63
N LYS A 51 14.63 -9.03 4.26
CA LYS A 51 14.99 -9.03 5.69
C LYS A 51 13.80 -9.36 6.59
N SER A 52 12.64 -8.73 6.34
CA SER A 52 11.42 -9.01 7.11
C SER A 52 11.01 -10.48 7.04
N GLY A 53 11.11 -11.11 5.86
CA GLY A 53 10.84 -12.55 5.67
C GLY A 53 11.81 -13.42 6.45
N ARG A 54 13.12 -13.13 6.37
CA ARG A 54 14.16 -13.86 7.14
C ARG A 54 13.93 -13.75 8.65
N TYR A 55 13.65 -12.55 9.15
CA TYR A 55 13.37 -12.34 10.56
C TYR A 55 12.08 -13.03 11.01
N ARG A 56 11.05 -13.09 10.16
CA ARG A 56 9.83 -13.84 10.44
C ARG A 56 10.09 -15.34 10.56
N HIS A 57 10.86 -15.89 9.62
CA HIS A 57 11.24 -17.30 9.64
C HIS A 57 12.05 -17.64 10.91
N ALA A 58 13.01 -16.80 11.28
CA ALA A 58 13.80 -16.94 12.50
C ALA A 58 13.05 -16.56 13.79
N LYS A 59 11.71 -16.35 13.75
CA LYS A 59 10.88 -15.92 14.89
C LYS A 59 11.27 -14.58 15.53
N GLN A 60 12.11 -13.77 14.89
CA GLN A 60 12.55 -12.45 15.34
C GLN A 60 11.54 -11.34 15.02
N MET A 61 10.35 -11.42 15.63
CA MET A 61 9.20 -10.56 15.30
C MET A 61 9.46 -9.06 15.52
N LYS A 62 10.26 -8.68 16.52
CA LYS A 62 10.62 -7.26 16.76
C LYS A 62 11.39 -6.68 15.57
N ARG A 63 12.32 -7.44 14.98
CA ARG A 63 13.11 -7.00 13.82
C ARG A 63 12.27 -7.00 12.54
N ALA A 64 11.43 -8.03 12.34
CA ALA A 64 10.49 -8.07 11.22
C ALA A 64 9.55 -6.84 11.20
N LYS A 65 8.95 -6.51 12.35
CA LYS A 65 8.07 -5.34 12.50
C LYS A 65 8.79 -4.00 12.21
N ARG A 66 10.08 -3.89 12.50
CA ARG A 66 10.88 -2.70 12.17
C ARG A 66 11.03 -2.52 10.66
N GLU A 67 11.36 -3.60 9.94
CA GLU A 67 11.46 -3.58 8.47
C GLU A 67 10.10 -3.31 7.81
N GLU A 68 9.02 -3.90 8.33
CA GLU A 68 7.65 -3.60 7.91
C GLU A 68 7.29 -2.12 8.09
N LYS A 69 7.61 -1.55 9.27
CA LYS A 69 7.39 -0.12 9.54
C LYS A 69 8.20 0.73 8.58
N PHE A 70 9.44 0.37 8.30
CA PHE A 70 10.29 1.06 7.33
C PHE A 70 9.64 1.12 5.94
N ILE A 71 9.17 -0.02 5.43
CA ILE A 71 8.50 -0.10 4.12
C ILE A 71 7.22 0.74 4.11
N ARG A 72 6.40 0.65 5.16
CA ARG A 72 5.16 1.43 5.29
C ARG A 72 5.42 2.93 5.26
N THR A 73 6.45 3.39 5.96
CA THR A 73 6.85 4.81 5.97
C THR A 73 7.30 5.28 4.57
N ARG A 74 8.01 4.44 3.81
CA ARG A 74 8.41 4.77 2.43
C ARG A 74 7.23 4.79 1.47
N LEU A 75 6.30 3.84 1.59
CA LEU A 75 5.05 3.83 0.82
C LEU A 75 4.28 5.15 1.00
N GLY A 76 4.06 5.56 2.25
CA GLY A 76 3.39 6.83 2.55
C GLY A 76 4.15 8.07 2.09
N ARG A 77 5.48 7.99 1.89
CA ARG A 77 6.27 9.08 1.29
C ARG A 77 6.05 9.16 -0.22
N VAL A 78 6.05 8.02 -0.92
CA VAL A 78 5.80 7.95 -2.37
C VAL A 78 4.39 8.43 -2.69
N ILE A 79 3.38 7.97 -1.93
CA ILE A 79 1.99 8.42 -2.08
C ILE A 79 1.92 9.95 -2.00
N ARG A 80 2.50 10.56 -0.96
CA ARG A 80 2.49 12.02 -0.80
C ARG A 80 3.25 12.77 -1.90
N ASP A 81 4.37 12.22 -2.37
CA ASP A 81 5.13 12.87 -3.45
C ASP A 81 4.35 12.87 -4.76
N ILE A 82 3.73 11.74 -5.10
CA ILE A 82 2.85 11.62 -6.27
C ILE A 82 1.65 12.55 -6.11
N SER A 83 0.96 12.52 -4.97
CA SER A 83 -0.21 13.37 -4.71
C SER A 83 0.10 14.85 -4.88
N ARG A 84 1.28 15.32 -4.46
CA ARG A 84 1.70 16.72 -4.68
C ARG A 84 2.02 17.02 -6.14
N LYS A 85 2.58 16.08 -6.89
CA LYS A 85 2.94 16.28 -8.30
C LYS A 85 1.74 16.25 -9.24
N ILE A 86 0.68 15.54 -8.86
CA ILE A 86 -0.59 15.51 -9.60
C ILE A 86 -1.58 16.59 -9.13
N GLN A 87 -1.24 17.40 -8.11
CA GLN A 87 -2.06 18.54 -7.71
C GLN A 87 -2.12 19.55 -8.87
N GLY A 88 -3.29 19.66 -9.50
CA GLY A 88 -3.55 20.57 -10.62
C GLY A 88 -3.76 19.90 -11.98
N ASN A 89 -3.59 18.58 -12.09
CA ASN A 89 -3.85 17.85 -13.33
C ASN A 89 -4.88 16.73 -13.10
N ASP A 90 -6.13 16.97 -13.49
CA ASP A 90 -7.24 16.03 -13.25
C ASP A 90 -7.12 14.74 -14.06
N ALA A 91 -6.59 14.80 -15.29
CA ALA A 91 -6.34 13.61 -16.10
C ALA A 91 -5.35 12.64 -15.42
N LEU A 92 -4.29 13.18 -14.81
CA LEU A 92 -3.34 12.35 -14.05
C LEU A 92 -3.99 11.80 -12.77
N LYS A 93 -4.82 12.58 -12.07
CA LYS A 93 -5.50 12.08 -10.85
C LYS A 93 -6.33 10.84 -11.14
N ASP A 94 -7.05 10.80 -12.25
CA ASP A 94 -7.89 9.66 -12.62
C ASP A 94 -7.06 8.40 -12.92
N ILE A 95 -5.93 8.56 -13.63
CA ILE A 95 -5.02 7.45 -13.92
C ILE A 95 -4.44 6.86 -12.62
N PHE A 96 -4.02 7.72 -11.68
CA PHE A 96 -3.40 7.28 -10.43
C PHE A 96 -4.41 6.80 -9.36
N ALA A 97 -5.70 7.15 -9.49
CA ALA A 97 -6.72 6.90 -8.47
C ALA A 97 -6.79 5.43 -8.02
N GLY A 98 -6.78 4.51 -8.98
CA GLY A 98 -6.89 3.07 -8.70
C GLY A 98 -5.71 2.51 -7.90
N ASP A 99 -4.48 2.93 -8.23
CA ASP A 99 -3.27 2.43 -7.57
C ASP A 99 -3.00 3.14 -6.24
N LEU A 100 -3.34 4.43 -6.13
CA LEU A 100 -3.33 5.15 -4.86
C LEU A 100 -4.31 4.53 -3.86
N LEU A 101 -5.49 4.10 -4.32
CA LEU A 101 -6.48 3.43 -3.48
C LEU A 101 -5.95 2.10 -2.91
N LYS A 102 -5.34 1.27 -3.77
CA LYS A 102 -4.71 0.00 -3.36
C LYS A 102 -3.59 0.23 -2.36
N ALA A 103 -2.72 1.20 -2.64
CA ALA A 103 -1.60 1.58 -1.80
C ALA A 103 -2.05 2.08 -0.42
N PHE A 104 -3.09 2.92 -0.37
CA PHE A 104 -3.65 3.42 0.87
C PHE A 104 -4.29 2.31 1.71
N THR A 105 -5.03 1.41 1.06
CA THR A 105 -5.63 0.24 1.72
C THR A 105 -4.56 -0.65 2.34
N ALA A 106 -3.48 -0.92 1.60
CA ALA A 106 -2.35 -1.70 2.09
C ALA A 106 -1.61 -1.04 3.28
N GLN A 107 -1.61 0.29 3.37
CA GLN A 107 -0.97 1.03 4.47
C GLN A 107 -1.79 0.97 5.77
N HIS A 108 -3.12 0.97 5.68
CA HIS A 108 -4.04 1.14 6.80
C HIS A 108 -4.59 -0.18 7.37
N GLN A 109 -4.32 -1.31 6.72
CA GLN A 109 -4.77 -2.60 7.19
C GLN A 109 -4.04 -3.01 8.48
N GLN A 110 -4.73 -2.91 9.62
CA GLN A 110 -4.21 -3.33 10.93
C GLN A 110 -4.63 -4.77 11.26
N ARG A 111 -3.79 -5.48 12.03
CA ARG A 111 -3.93 -6.89 12.42
C ARG A 111 -5.13 -7.22 13.31
N HIS A 112 -5.89 -6.24 13.78
CA HIS A 112 -7.03 -6.44 14.67
C HIS A 112 -8.35 -6.20 13.94
N SER A 113 -8.71 -7.14 13.08
CA SER A 113 -10.11 -7.39 12.73
C SER A 113 -10.30 -8.88 12.90
N LYS A 114 -10.89 -9.26 14.04
CA LYS A 114 -11.28 -10.64 14.36
C LYS A 114 -12.55 -11.08 13.60
N GLU A 115 -13.02 -10.30 12.64
CA GLU A 115 -14.30 -10.54 11.99
C GLU A 115 -14.09 -10.76 10.49
N LYS A 116 -13.82 -12.01 10.15
CA LYS A 116 -13.71 -12.48 8.77
C LYS A 116 -15.08 -12.93 8.30
N SER A 117 -15.82 -12.06 7.62
CA SER A 117 -16.80 -12.50 6.62
C SER A 117 -16.52 -11.76 5.31
N ILE A 118 -16.19 -12.56 4.29
CA ILE A 118 -15.45 -12.15 3.09
C ILE A 118 -16.31 -11.35 2.08
N HIS A 119 -17.63 -11.34 2.22
CA HIS A 119 -18.53 -10.71 1.25
C HIS A 119 -19.09 -9.32 1.66
N GLY A 120 -19.18 -9.01 2.95
CA GLY A 120 -19.80 -7.75 3.42
C GLY A 120 -18.86 -6.53 3.54
N MET A 121 -17.54 -6.76 3.58
CA MET A 121 -16.56 -5.73 3.98
C MET A 121 -15.89 -4.97 2.84
N ARG A 122 -16.00 -5.44 1.59
CA ARG A 122 -15.37 -4.78 0.44
C ARG A 122 -16.02 -3.43 0.12
N GLN A 123 -17.31 -3.26 0.42
CA GLN A 123 -18.02 -2.00 0.16
C GLN A 123 -17.78 -0.94 1.25
N LYS A 124 -17.81 -1.31 2.54
CA LYS A 124 -17.65 -0.36 3.66
C LYS A 124 -16.21 0.15 3.84
N GLN A 125 -15.19 -0.70 3.66
CA GLN A 125 -13.78 -0.26 3.73
C GLN A 125 -13.40 0.65 2.55
N ASN A 126 -13.90 0.36 1.36
CA ASN A 126 -13.71 1.23 0.19
C ASN A 126 -14.35 2.61 0.38
N ALA A 127 -15.51 2.69 1.05
CA ALA A 127 -16.18 3.97 1.36
C ALA A 127 -15.41 4.81 2.39
N LEU A 128 -14.92 4.19 3.48
CA LEU A 128 -14.12 4.89 4.51
C LEU A 128 -12.75 5.34 3.96
N VAL A 129 -12.16 4.53 3.07
CA VAL A 129 -10.92 4.88 2.36
C VAL A 129 -11.18 5.98 1.33
N LYS A 130 -12.30 5.99 0.61
CA LYS A 130 -12.72 7.11 -0.26
C LYS A 130 -12.86 8.42 0.53
N ALA A 131 -13.53 8.38 1.68
CA ALA A 131 -13.72 9.55 2.55
C ALA A 131 -12.38 10.07 3.10
N LYS A 132 -11.47 9.18 3.53
CA LYS A 132 -10.11 9.56 3.93
C LYS A 132 -9.24 10.01 2.76
N HIS A 133 -9.43 9.49 1.55
CA HIS A 133 -8.71 9.94 0.35
C HIS A 133 -9.07 11.38 0.01
N ILE A 134 -10.36 11.73 0.01
CA ILE A 134 -10.84 13.10 -0.17
C ILE A 134 -10.27 14.03 0.92
N SER A 135 -10.23 13.57 2.17
CA SER A 135 -9.67 14.32 3.29
C SER A 135 -8.13 14.40 3.28
N LEU A 136 -7.39 13.38 2.84
CA LEU A 136 -5.92 13.43 2.77
C LEU A 136 -5.43 14.23 1.56
N MET A 137 -6.16 14.21 0.44
CA MET A 137 -5.86 15.08 -0.71
C MET A 137 -6.00 16.56 -0.32
N SER A 138 -6.99 16.90 0.54
CA SER A 138 -7.15 18.26 1.08
C SER A 138 -6.19 18.57 2.25
N LEU A 139 -5.85 17.61 3.11
CA LEU A 139 -4.89 17.79 4.21
C LEU A 139 -3.43 17.89 3.71
N ALA A 140 -3.08 17.16 2.64
CA ALA A 140 -1.79 17.28 1.97
C ALA A 140 -1.62 18.61 1.22
N ALA A 141 -2.72 19.31 0.92
CA ALA A 141 -2.71 20.68 0.42
C ALA A 141 -2.59 21.74 1.55
N LYS A 142 -2.84 21.36 2.82
CA LYS A 142 -2.92 22.29 3.97
C LYS A 142 -1.72 22.23 4.93
N CYS A 143 -0.93 21.15 4.89
CA CYS A 143 0.34 21.07 5.62
C CYS A 143 1.47 21.76 4.82
N ARG A 144 1.52 23.08 4.91
CA ARG A 144 2.69 23.90 4.58
C ARG A 144 3.63 23.96 5.78
#